data_AF-A0A834LTB4-F1
#
_entry.id   AF-A0A834LTB4-F1
#
_cell.length_a   1.000
_cell.length_b   1.000
_cell.length_c   1.000
_cell.angle_alpha   90.00
_cell.angle_beta   90.00
_cell.angle_gamma   90.00
#
_symmetry.space_group_name_H-M   'P 1'
#
loop_
_entity.id
_entity.type
_entity.pdbx_description
1 polymer ?
#
loop_
_entity_poly.entity_id
_entity_poly.type
_entity_poly.pdbx_seq_one_letter_code
_entity_poly.pdbx_strand_id
1 'polypeptide(L)'
;MGSKGPYKKQKNVNKGESKGEGLIDLVFSWSLADVLNKDLYKAKVKPIPEMFSSTEEYMDSFIEPLIEETHKGLFSSIQTVHRAPTREILSVDICKPRKDLYYNISFNGKRDDESYEPKFGDLVALTEVRPKRMDDLHRPRSPYLIGFVHTEGECDSEKMDIRASKSIVLGEYGYRRKYKKKRSLFVVYLTSMITNLRIWMALKSELDGNMNVINRVLQPDSTVRIMTILFGLFTCFYCYNYMQYSYQGDHMSTGKEINIKETKTFY
;
A
#
# COMPACT_ATOMS: atom_id res chain seq x y z
N MET A 1 -18.05 60.46 -5.04
CA MET A 1 -18.20 59.28 -5.92
C MET A 1 -16.85 58.60 -5.97
N GLY A 2 -16.52 57.56 -5.18
CA GLY A 2 -17.27 56.31 -4.95
C GLY A 2 -17.29 55.54 -6.28
N SER A 3 -16.48 54.51 -6.54
CA SER A 3 -16.33 53.28 -5.74
C SER A 3 -15.01 52.57 -6.06
N LYS A 4 -14.24 52.21 -5.01
CA LYS A 4 -13.15 51.23 -5.11
C LYS A 4 -13.79 49.84 -5.11
N GLY A 5 -13.65 49.10 -6.20
CA GLY A 5 -14.11 47.71 -6.31
C GLY A 5 -13.41 46.80 -5.29
N PRO A 6 -14.06 45.73 -4.82
CA PRO A 6 -13.56 44.95 -3.70
C PRO A 6 -12.33 44.12 -4.12
N TYR A 7 -11.25 44.27 -3.35
CA TYR A 7 -10.13 43.36 -3.32
C TYR A 7 -10.65 41.93 -3.04
N LYS A 8 -10.62 41.05 -4.04
CA LYS A 8 -10.81 39.61 -3.82
C LYS A 8 -9.61 39.09 -3.03
N LYS A 9 -9.80 38.87 -1.73
CA LYS A 9 -8.93 38.01 -0.91
C LYS A 9 -8.81 36.66 -1.62
N GLN A 10 -7.63 36.33 -2.12
CA GLN A 10 -7.27 34.96 -2.42
C GLN A 10 -7.29 34.20 -1.08
N LYS A 11 -8.38 33.47 -0.86
CA LYS A 11 -8.44 32.45 0.19
C LYS A 11 -7.35 31.44 -0.14
N ASN A 12 -6.34 31.35 0.73
CA ASN A 12 -5.52 30.15 0.86
C ASN A 12 -6.48 28.99 1.10
N VAL A 13 -6.76 28.22 0.05
CA VAL A 13 -7.34 26.89 0.21
C VAL A 13 -6.17 26.03 0.67
N ASN A 14 -6.10 25.80 1.98
CA ASN A 14 -5.29 24.71 2.50
C ASN A 14 -5.72 23.46 1.75
N LYS A 15 -4.81 22.98 0.91
CA LYS A 15 -4.94 21.83 0.06
C LYS A 15 -5.06 20.64 1.00
N GLY A 16 -6.27 20.10 1.16
CA GLY A 16 -6.47 18.86 1.90
C GLY A 16 -5.54 17.82 1.30
N GLU A 17 -4.56 17.37 2.08
CA GLU A 17 -3.83 16.13 1.80
C GLU A 17 -4.89 15.04 1.61
N SER A 18 -4.84 14.34 0.48
CA SER A 18 -5.86 13.32 0.22
C SER A 18 -5.62 12.17 1.19
N LYS A 19 -6.70 11.70 1.81
CA LYS A 19 -6.66 10.68 2.86
C LYS A 19 -5.87 9.45 2.40
N GLY A 20 -4.91 9.00 3.20
CA GLY A 20 -4.05 7.86 2.91
C GLY A 20 -2.80 8.15 2.06
N GLU A 21 -2.53 9.40 1.66
CA GLU A 21 -1.30 9.75 0.92
C GLU A 21 -0.03 9.33 1.69
N GLY A 22 -0.02 9.43 3.02
CA GLY A 22 1.17 9.12 3.84
C GLY A 22 1.69 7.68 3.68
N LEU A 23 0.81 6.68 3.68
CA LEU A 23 1.25 5.29 3.50
C LEU A 23 1.72 5.03 2.06
N ILE A 24 1.01 5.58 1.07
CA ILE A 24 1.39 5.43 -0.35
C ILE A 24 2.75 6.08 -0.60
N ASP A 25 2.96 7.28 -0.07
CA ASP A 25 4.21 8.02 -0.20
C ASP A 25 5.38 7.27 0.46
N LEU A 26 5.13 6.64 1.62
CA LEU A 26 6.10 5.77 2.27
C LEU A 26 6.44 4.55 1.39
N VAL A 27 5.44 3.87 0.84
CA VAL A 27 5.67 2.72 -0.08
C VAL A 27 6.44 3.16 -1.33
N PHE A 28 6.14 4.33 -1.88
CA PHE A 28 6.84 4.89 -3.04
C PHE A 28 8.28 5.30 -2.74
N SER A 29 8.61 5.55 -1.46
CA SER A 29 9.97 5.89 -1.04
C SER A 29 10.92 4.69 -1.03
N TRP A 30 10.39 3.46 -0.92
CA TRP A 30 11.20 2.25 -0.88
C TRP A 30 11.87 1.98 -2.23
N SER A 31 13.19 1.77 -2.20
CA SER A 31 13.91 1.18 -3.31
C SER A 31 13.64 -0.32 -3.40
N LEU A 32 13.99 -0.94 -4.53
CA LEU A 32 13.92 -2.41 -4.63
C LEU A 32 14.76 -3.10 -3.55
N ALA A 33 15.91 -2.53 -3.20
CA ALA A 33 16.77 -3.08 -2.14
C ALA A 33 16.08 -3.00 -0.78
N ASP A 34 15.37 -1.91 -0.49
CA ASP A 34 14.57 -1.78 0.73
C ASP A 34 13.45 -2.81 0.76
N VAL A 35 12.71 -2.99 -0.35
CA VAL A 35 11.65 -4.00 -0.42
C VAL A 35 12.20 -5.41 -0.22
N LEU A 36 13.35 -5.73 -0.82
CA LEU A 36 13.99 -7.04 -0.71
C LEU A 36 14.70 -7.27 0.64
N ASN A 37 14.86 -6.23 1.46
CA ASN A 37 15.40 -6.34 2.80
C ASN A 37 14.33 -6.82 3.79
N LYS A 38 14.33 -8.12 4.08
CA LYS A 38 13.39 -8.76 5.03
C LYS A 38 13.38 -8.13 6.43
N ASP A 39 14.49 -7.52 6.84
CA ASP A 39 14.68 -6.97 8.18
C ASP A 39 14.51 -5.44 8.24
N LEU A 40 14.02 -4.79 7.17
CA LEU A 40 13.91 -3.34 7.05
C LEU A 40 13.20 -2.66 8.24
N TYR A 41 12.17 -3.30 8.78
CA TYR A 41 11.37 -2.80 9.91
C TYR A 41 11.53 -3.62 11.20
N LYS A 42 12.31 -4.70 11.18
CA LYS A 42 12.40 -5.64 12.32
C LYS A 42 12.83 -4.98 13.63
N ALA A 43 13.74 -4.01 13.57
CA ALA A 43 14.18 -3.27 14.76
C ALA A 43 13.28 -2.06 15.12
N LYS A 44 12.37 -1.67 14.22
CA LYS A 44 11.46 -0.53 14.41
C LYS A 44 10.14 -0.95 15.04
N VAL A 45 9.70 -2.18 14.75
CA VAL A 45 8.49 -2.76 15.34
C VAL A 45 8.75 -3.14 16.79
N LYS A 46 8.16 -2.38 17.70
CA LYS A 46 8.19 -2.64 19.13
C LYS A 46 7.05 -3.59 19.53
N PRO A 47 7.21 -4.37 20.61
CA PRO A 47 6.10 -5.10 21.21
C PRO A 47 4.96 -4.12 21.54
N ILE A 48 3.73 -4.55 21.24
CA ILE A 48 2.54 -3.75 21.55
C ILE A 48 2.34 -3.81 23.07
N PRO A 49 2.28 -2.66 23.77
CA PRO A 49 2.02 -2.63 25.20
C PRO A 49 0.68 -3.27 25.57
N GLU A 50 0.60 -3.85 26.77
CA GLU A 50 -0.67 -4.38 27.30
C GLU A 50 -1.62 -3.27 27.77
N MET A 51 -1.08 -2.09 28.09
CA MET A 51 -1.81 -0.93 28.56
C MET A 51 -1.29 0.32 27.87
N PHE A 52 -2.18 1.30 27.67
CA PHE A 52 -1.86 2.57 27.04
C PHE A 52 -2.33 3.71 27.93
N SER A 53 -1.53 4.77 28.00
CA SER A 53 -1.84 5.98 28.76
C SER A 53 -2.81 6.91 28.02
N SER A 54 -2.93 6.75 26.69
CA SER A 54 -3.80 7.57 25.86
C SER A 54 -4.23 6.85 24.58
N THR A 55 -5.28 7.38 23.93
CA THR A 55 -5.71 6.95 22.60
C THR A 55 -4.65 7.19 21.53
N GLU A 56 -3.89 8.28 21.63
CA GLU A 56 -2.78 8.57 20.70
C GLU A 56 -1.70 7.50 20.80
N GLU A 57 -1.27 7.15 22.02
CA GLU A 57 -0.29 6.08 22.24
C GLU A 57 -0.78 4.73 21.72
N TYR A 58 -2.06 4.41 21.92
CA TYR A 58 -2.69 3.22 21.34
C TYR A 58 -2.58 3.23 19.81
N MET A 59 -3.06 4.28 19.15
CA MET A 59 -3.06 4.36 17.68
C MET A 59 -1.65 4.32 17.10
N ASP A 60 -0.71 5.05 17.69
CA ASP A 60 0.68 5.11 17.23
C ASP A 60 1.40 3.77 17.37
N SER A 61 1.05 2.96 18.37
CA SER A 61 1.64 1.62 18.55
C SER A 61 1.40 0.67 17.37
N PHE A 62 0.35 0.90 16.57
CA PHE A 62 0.02 0.07 15.40
C PHE A 62 0.60 0.61 14.08
N ILE A 63 1.22 1.79 14.07
CA ILE A 63 1.77 2.39 12.83
C ILE A 63 2.94 1.56 12.27
N GLU A 64 3.96 1.28 13.08
CA GLU A 64 5.11 0.48 12.63
C GLU A 64 4.73 -0.97 12.27
N PRO A 65 3.88 -1.68 13.05
CA PRO A 65 3.34 -2.98 12.64
C PRO A 65 2.64 -2.96 11.26
N LEU A 66 1.80 -1.95 10.99
CA LEU A 66 1.10 -1.81 9.71
C LEU A 66 2.07 -1.58 8.55
N ILE A 67 3.13 -0.79 8.78
CA ILE A 67 4.18 -0.55 7.79
C ILE A 67 4.95 -1.85 7.50
N GLU A 68 5.32 -2.61 8.55
CA GLU A 68 5.98 -3.91 8.39
C GLU A 68 5.10 -4.91 7.64
N GLU A 69 3.80 -4.99 7.95
CA GLU A 69 2.84 -5.82 7.24
C GLU A 69 2.76 -5.45 5.76
N THR A 70 2.66 -4.15 5.46
CA THR A 70 2.63 -3.62 4.09
C THR A 70 3.92 -3.97 3.33
N HIS A 71 5.07 -3.80 3.98
CA HIS A 71 6.37 -4.14 3.43
C HIS A 71 6.48 -5.64 3.12
N LYS A 72 6.09 -6.52 4.05
CA LYS A 72 6.09 -7.97 3.85
C LYS A 72 5.15 -8.42 2.74
N GLY A 73 3.97 -7.79 2.64
CA GLY A 73 3.03 -8.04 1.54
C GLY A 73 3.65 -7.73 0.18
N LEU A 74 4.30 -6.57 0.06
CA LEU A 74 5.02 -6.17 -1.14
C LEU A 74 6.22 -7.08 -1.43
N PHE A 75 7.01 -7.43 -0.42
CA PHE A 75 8.14 -8.36 -0.54
C PHE A 75 7.69 -9.71 -1.12
N SER A 76 6.66 -10.33 -0.54
CA SER A 76 6.10 -11.61 -1.00
C SER A 76 5.62 -11.55 -2.45
N SER A 77 4.98 -10.44 -2.82
CA SER A 77 4.56 -10.20 -4.19
C SER A 77 5.73 -10.12 -5.17
N ILE A 78 6.78 -9.36 -4.83
CA ILE A 78 7.98 -9.28 -5.66
C ILE A 78 8.63 -10.66 -5.82
N GLN A 79 8.72 -11.46 -4.75
CA GLN A 79 9.26 -12.82 -4.82
C GLN A 79 8.52 -13.71 -5.82
N THR A 80 7.22 -13.49 -5.99
CA THR A 80 6.35 -14.28 -6.86
C THR A 80 5.96 -13.56 -8.15
N VAL A 81 6.63 -12.44 -8.48
CA VAL A 81 6.27 -11.56 -9.62
C VAL A 81 6.20 -12.27 -10.99
N HIS A 82 6.95 -13.36 -11.16
CA HIS A 82 6.91 -14.18 -12.37
C HIS A 82 5.55 -14.85 -12.64
N ARG A 83 4.72 -14.98 -11.60
CA ARG A 83 3.34 -15.50 -11.66
C ARG A 83 2.30 -14.39 -11.63
N ALA A 84 2.72 -13.13 -11.49
CA ALA A 84 1.80 -12.03 -11.31
C ALA A 84 0.95 -11.80 -12.57
N PRO A 85 -0.37 -11.54 -12.41
CA PRO A 85 -1.21 -11.07 -13.49
C PRO A 85 -0.60 -9.84 -14.15
N THR A 86 -0.54 -9.84 -15.48
CA THR A 86 0.15 -8.81 -16.27
C THR A 86 -0.70 -8.39 -17.45
N ARG A 87 -0.64 -7.11 -17.83
CA ARG A 87 -1.30 -6.60 -19.05
C ARG A 87 -0.41 -5.62 -19.80
N GLU A 88 -0.42 -5.71 -21.13
CA GLU A 88 0.32 -4.78 -22.00
C GLU A 88 -0.42 -3.43 -22.09
N ILE A 89 0.35 -2.36 -21.92
CA ILE A 89 -0.09 -0.97 -22.03
C ILE A 89 -0.02 -0.53 -23.48
N LEU A 90 -1.12 0.06 -23.97
CA LEU A 90 -1.22 0.62 -25.30
C LEU A 90 -0.69 2.06 -25.36
N SER A 91 -1.10 2.90 -24.42
CA SER A 91 -0.63 4.29 -24.29
C SER A 91 -0.56 4.72 -22.83
N VAL A 92 0.31 5.69 -22.57
CA VAL A 92 0.43 6.40 -21.29
C VAL A 92 0.35 7.88 -21.61
N ASP A 93 -0.65 8.55 -21.07
CA ASP A 93 -0.87 9.99 -21.23
C ASP A 93 -0.76 10.67 -19.86
N ILE A 94 -0.24 11.90 -19.78
CA ILE A 94 -0.24 12.65 -18.51
C ILE A 94 -1.68 13.06 -18.18
N CYS A 95 -2.15 12.77 -16.97
CA CYS A 95 -3.45 13.22 -16.48
C CYS A 95 -3.37 14.72 -16.16
N LYS A 96 -3.78 15.58 -17.10
CA LYS A 96 -3.93 17.02 -16.86
C LYS A 96 -5.35 17.28 -16.35
N PRO A 97 -5.56 18.05 -15.25
CA PRO A 97 -4.64 19.04 -14.67
C PRO A 97 -3.88 18.60 -13.39
N ARG A 98 -3.83 17.31 -13.06
CA ARG A 98 -3.23 16.84 -11.79
C ARG A 98 -1.72 17.10 -11.71
N LYS A 99 -1.19 17.01 -10.48
CA LYS A 99 0.25 17.11 -10.15
C LYS A 99 1.07 16.19 -11.07
N ASP A 100 2.35 16.52 -11.23
CA ASP A 100 3.35 15.61 -11.81
C ASP A 100 3.19 14.21 -11.17
N LEU A 101 3.33 13.14 -11.96
CA LEU A 101 3.22 11.71 -11.59
C LEU A 101 1.85 11.03 -11.74
N TYR A 102 0.79 11.72 -12.16
CA TYR A 102 -0.49 11.07 -12.50
C TYR A 102 -0.61 10.83 -14.02
N TYR A 103 -1.02 9.61 -14.38
CA TYR A 103 -1.07 9.15 -15.77
C TYR A 103 -2.37 8.42 -16.09
N ASN A 104 -2.88 8.63 -17.30
CA ASN A 104 -3.98 7.87 -17.87
C ASN A 104 -3.39 6.76 -18.73
N ILE A 105 -3.73 5.52 -18.40
CA ILE A 105 -3.21 4.34 -19.06
C ILE A 105 -4.34 3.67 -19.83
N SER A 106 -4.09 3.43 -21.12
CA SER A 106 -4.95 2.61 -21.96
C SER A 106 -4.30 1.25 -22.19
N PHE A 107 -5.12 0.21 -22.30
CA PHE A 107 -4.65 -1.15 -22.51
C PHE A 107 -5.02 -1.65 -23.90
N ASN A 108 -4.28 -2.63 -24.40
CA ASN A 108 -4.62 -3.28 -25.66
C ASN A 108 -6.00 -3.97 -25.56
N GLY A 109 -6.82 -3.83 -26.61
CA GLY A 109 -8.20 -4.33 -26.66
C GLY A 109 -8.31 -5.85 -26.85
N LYS A 110 -7.20 -6.53 -27.18
CA LYS A 110 -7.13 -7.99 -27.17
C LYS A 110 -7.11 -8.47 -25.71
N ARG A 111 -8.30 -8.68 -25.14
CA ARG A 111 -8.47 -9.35 -23.86
C ARG A 111 -8.39 -10.84 -24.12
N ASP A 112 -7.33 -11.47 -23.62
CA ASP A 112 -7.40 -12.90 -23.31
C ASP A 112 -8.16 -13.03 -21.99
N ASP A 113 -8.84 -14.16 -21.77
CA ASP A 113 -9.68 -14.41 -20.57
C ASP A 113 -8.87 -14.32 -19.25
N GLU A 114 -7.53 -14.42 -19.35
CA GLU A 114 -6.58 -14.31 -18.24
C GLU A 114 -5.92 -12.92 -18.11
N SER A 115 -6.34 -11.93 -18.89
CA SER A 115 -5.72 -10.61 -18.88
C SER A 115 -6.06 -9.81 -17.62
N TYR A 116 -5.03 -9.39 -16.88
CA TYR A 116 -5.18 -8.59 -15.66
C TYR A 116 -5.94 -7.28 -15.93
N GLU A 117 -7.00 -7.02 -15.17
CA GLU A 117 -7.68 -5.72 -15.16
C GLU A 117 -7.32 -4.99 -13.87
N PRO A 118 -6.51 -3.91 -13.95
CA PRO A 118 -6.18 -3.12 -12.76
C PRO A 118 -7.43 -2.57 -12.09
N LYS A 119 -7.41 -2.51 -10.76
CA LYS A 119 -8.52 -2.02 -9.94
C LYS A 119 -8.05 -0.95 -8.97
N PHE A 120 -8.98 -0.11 -8.53
CA PHE A 120 -8.72 0.87 -7.48
C PHE A 120 -8.02 0.23 -6.28
N GLY A 121 -6.95 0.87 -5.81
CA GLY A 121 -6.18 0.39 -4.67
C GLY A 121 -5.13 -0.65 -4.99
N ASP A 122 -5.00 -1.09 -6.25
CA ASP A 122 -3.92 -1.96 -6.66
C ASP A 122 -2.59 -1.20 -6.66
N LEU A 123 -1.60 -1.80 -6.04
CA LEU A 123 -0.20 -1.46 -6.23
C LEU A 123 0.33 -2.30 -7.38
N VAL A 124 0.98 -1.65 -8.34
CA VAL A 124 1.43 -2.27 -9.59
C VAL A 124 2.89 -1.93 -9.88
N ALA A 125 3.57 -2.81 -10.61
CA ALA A 125 4.84 -2.53 -11.24
C ALA A 125 4.63 -2.19 -12.72
N LEU A 126 5.28 -1.13 -13.17
CA LEU A 126 5.39 -0.76 -14.59
C LEU A 126 6.76 -1.24 -15.10
N THR A 127 6.74 -2.08 -16.13
CA THR A 127 7.95 -2.76 -16.63
C THR A 127 7.99 -2.77 -18.17
N GLU A 128 9.19 -2.74 -18.76
CA GLU A 128 9.38 -2.89 -20.22
C GLU A 128 9.15 -4.32 -20.74
N VAL A 129 9.17 -5.29 -19.82
CA VAL A 129 9.04 -6.72 -20.13
C VAL A 129 8.10 -7.37 -19.14
N ARG A 130 7.39 -8.41 -19.57
CA ARG A 130 6.70 -9.31 -18.64
C ARG A 130 7.74 -10.01 -17.77
N PRO A 131 7.75 -9.78 -16.43
CA PRO A 131 8.75 -10.37 -15.55
C PRO A 131 8.66 -11.91 -15.57
N LYS A 132 9.81 -12.58 -15.67
CA LYS A 132 9.94 -14.04 -15.52
C LYS A 132 10.69 -14.41 -14.24
N ARG A 133 11.34 -13.44 -13.61
CA ARG A 133 12.06 -13.53 -12.35
C ARG A 133 12.16 -12.15 -11.70
N MET A 134 12.52 -12.12 -10.41
CA MET A 134 12.71 -10.87 -9.66
C MET A 134 13.73 -9.94 -10.32
N ASP A 135 14.83 -10.48 -10.86
CA ASP A 135 15.91 -9.68 -11.47
C ASP A 135 15.43 -8.84 -12.68
N ASP A 136 14.33 -9.23 -13.31
CA ASP A 136 13.75 -8.47 -14.43
C ASP A 136 13.21 -7.10 -13.98
N LEU A 137 12.94 -6.94 -12.67
CA LEU A 137 12.57 -5.65 -12.06
C LEU A 137 13.78 -4.73 -11.85
N HIS A 138 15.00 -5.26 -11.75
CA HIS A 138 16.22 -4.49 -11.50
C HIS A 138 17.08 -4.30 -12.77
N ARG A 139 16.46 -4.10 -13.93
CA ARG A 139 17.22 -3.95 -15.18
C ARG A 139 17.96 -2.60 -15.18
N PRO A 140 19.30 -2.55 -15.38
CA PRO A 140 20.09 -1.32 -15.25
C PRO A 140 19.64 -0.13 -16.13
N ARG A 141 19.02 -0.42 -17.27
CA ARG A 141 18.53 0.61 -18.22
C ARG A 141 17.04 0.93 -18.09
N SER A 142 16.30 0.14 -17.31
CA SER A 142 14.87 0.31 -17.11
C SER A 142 14.46 -0.42 -15.82
N PRO A 143 14.81 0.12 -14.64
CA PRO A 143 14.28 -0.41 -13.39
C PRO A 143 12.76 -0.29 -13.40
N TYR A 144 12.06 -1.20 -12.73
CA TYR A 144 10.62 -1.10 -12.59
C TYR A 144 10.22 0.17 -11.82
N LEU A 145 9.04 0.67 -12.13
CA LEU A 145 8.42 1.78 -11.42
C LEU A 145 7.19 1.27 -10.68
N ILE A 146 7.05 1.61 -9.41
CA ILE A 146 5.83 1.32 -8.66
C ILE A 146 4.77 2.38 -9.02
N GLY A 147 3.54 1.95 -9.21
CA GLY A 147 2.37 2.80 -9.36
C GLY A 147 1.23 2.34 -8.46
N PHE A 148 0.36 3.28 -8.12
CA PHE A 148 -0.87 3.06 -7.37
C PHE A 148 -2.06 3.39 -8.27
N VAL A 149 -2.97 2.44 -8.40
CA VAL A 149 -4.16 2.56 -9.23
C VAL A 149 -5.22 3.38 -8.51
N HIS A 150 -5.57 4.50 -9.10
CA HIS A 150 -6.52 5.47 -8.56
C HIS A 150 -7.78 5.50 -9.42
N THR A 151 -8.94 5.80 -8.82
CA THR A 151 -10.23 5.88 -9.55
C THR A 151 -11.02 7.11 -9.12
N GLU A 152 -10.36 8.25 -8.93
CA GLU A 152 -11.08 9.52 -8.97
C GLU A 152 -11.20 9.91 -10.43
N GLY A 153 -12.35 9.59 -11.04
CA GLY A 153 -12.69 9.87 -12.43
C GLY A 153 -12.75 11.35 -12.79
N GLU A 154 -11.62 12.04 -12.72
CA GLU A 154 -11.41 13.38 -13.27
C GLU A 154 -10.74 13.32 -14.66
N CYS A 155 -10.10 12.19 -14.96
CA CYS A 155 -9.50 11.89 -16.24
C CYS A 155 -10.36 10.87 -17.00
N ASP A 156 -10.42 11.02 -18.33
CA ASP A 156 -11.21 10.27 -19.33
C ASP A 156 -11.73 8.90 -18.83
N SER A 157 -13.06 8.72 -18.71
CA SER A 157 -13.71 7.60 -18.01
C SER A 157 -13.45 6.21 -18.60
N GLU A 158 -12.87 6.15 -19.81
CA GLU A 158 -12.47 4.90 -20.46
C GLU A 158 -11.02 4.48 -20.14
N LYS A 159 -10.27 5.31 -19.42
CA LYS A 159 -8.85 5.09 -19.08
C LYS A 159 -8.67 4.85 -17.58
N MET A 160 -7.57 4.18 -17.23
CA MET A 160 -7.20 3.94 -15.84
C MET A 160 -6.20 4.99 -15.36
N ASP A 161 -6.49 5.61 -14.22
CA ASP A 161 -5.59 6.56 -13.59
C ASP A 161 -4.59 5.84 -12.70
N ILE A 162 -3.30 6.12 -12.91
CA ILE A 162 -2.22 5.61 -12.07
C ILE A 162 -1.39 6.78 -11.57
N ARG A 163 -1.16 6.81 -10.26
CA ARG A 163 -0.14 7.63 -9.63
C ARG A 163 1.16 6.84 -9.61
N ALA A 164 2.19 7.29 -10.33
CA ALA A 164 3.50 6.65 -10.31
C ALA A 164 4.37 7.18 -9.15
N SER A 165 5.31 6.36 -8.68
CA SER A 165 6.34 6.75 -7.70
C SER A 165 7.33 7.78 -8.27
N LYS A 166 7.61 7.72 -9.57
CA LYS A 166 8.52 8.63 -10.29
C LYS A 166 8.01 8.87 -11.71
N SER A 167 8.53 9.91 -12.35
CA SER A 167 8.07 10.32 -13.68
C SER A 167 8.34 9.22 -14.72
N ILE A 168 7.30 8.85 -15.47
CA ILE A 168 7.42 7.96 -16.62
C ILE A 168 8.01 8.75 -17.79
N VAL A 169 9.12 8.27 -18.36
CA VAL A 169 9.74 8.90 -19.54
C VAL A 169 8.95 8.52 -20.79
N LEU A 170 7.95 9.33 -21.13
CA LEU A 170 6.99 9.04 -22.22
C LEU A 170 7.62 9.01 -23.62
N GLY A 171 8.80 9.61 -23.81
CA GLY A 171 9.48 9.71 -25.12
C GLY A 171 9.90 8.38 -25.76
N GLU A 172 9.79 7.27 -25.03
CA GLU A 172 10.11 5.91 -25.49
C GLU A 172 8.88 5.00 -25.64
N TYR A 173 7.70 5.43 -25.16
CA TYR A 173 6.47 4.63 -25.10
C TYR A 173 5.32 5.40 -25.75
N GLY A 174 5.11 5.16 -27.04
CA GLY A 174 4.05 5.84 -27.79
C GLY A 174 4.40 6.06 -29.25
N TYR A 175 3.37 6.06 -30.09
CA TYR A 175 3.43 5.96 -31.54
C TYR A 175 4.11 7.17 -32.19
N ARG A 176 5.43 7.12 -32.44
CA ARG A 176 6.11 7.77 -33.59
C ARG A 176 7.62 7.55 -33.54
N ARG A 177 8.10 6.58 -34.33
CA ARG A 177 9.33 6.66 -35.15
C ARG A 177 9.33 5.43 -36.07
N LYS A 178 9.20 5.65 -37.39
CA LYS A 178 9.13 4.62 -38.46
C LYS A 178 10.28 3.59 -38.47
N TYR A 179 11.29 3.74 -37.60
CA TYR A 179 12.54 2.98 -37.63
C TYR A 179 13.04 2.51 -36.25
N LYS A 180 12.24 2.61 -35.17
CA LYS A 180 12.62 2.04 -33.86
C LYS A 180 11.57 1.03 -33.40
N LYS A 181 12.02 -0.15 -32.98
CA LYS A 181 11.19 -1.22 -32.39
C LYS A 181 10.37 -0.62 -31.25
N LYS A 182 9.04 -0.75 -31.31
CA LYS A 182 8.11 -0.28 -30.26
C LYS A 182 8.56 -0.90 -28.93
N ARG A 183 8.90 -0.10 -27.92
CA ARG A 183 9.08 -0.61 -26.56
C ARG A 183 7.69 -0.90 -26.01
N SER A 184 7.44 -2.15 -25.64
CA SER A 184 6.24 -2.52 -24.91
C SER A 184 6.40 -2.08 -23.45
N LEU A 185 5.30 -1.69 -22.83
CA LEU A 185 5.22 -1.43 -21.40
C LEU A 185 4.12 -2.33 -20.85
N PHE A 186 4.32 -2.85 -19.66
CA PHE A 186 3.41 -3.75 -18.99
C PHE A 186 3.04 -3.19 -17.62
N VAL A 187 1.79 -3.39 -17.22
CA VAL A 187 1.36 -3.27 -15.83
C VAL A 187 1.33 -4.68 -15.24
N VAL A 188 1.96 -4.84 -14.07
CA VAL A 188 2.09 -6.10 -13.36
C VAL A 188 1.48 -5.91 -11.97
N TYR A 189 0.50 -6.72 -11.62
CA TYR A 189 -0.12 -6.68 -10.29
C TYR A 189 0.91 -7.01 -9.22
N LEU A 190 0.97 -6.22 -8.14
CA LEU A 190 1.77 -6.55 -6.97
C LEU A 190 0.87 -6.97 -5.81
N THR A 191 0.11 -6.04 -5.25
CA THR A 191 -0.76 -6.29 -4.10
C THR A 191 -1.88 -5.27 -4.05
N SER A 192 -2.99 -5.60 -3.38
CA SER A 192 -4.00 -4.60 -3.03
C SER A 192 -3.59 -3.86 -1.76
N MET A 193 -3.71 -2.53 -1.77
CA MET A 193 -3.42 -1.66 -0.62
C MET A 193 -4.69 -1.26 0.13
N ILE A 194 -5.88 -1.67 -0.33
CA ILE A 194 -7.17 -1.20 0.22
C ILE A 194 -7.27 -1.40 1.73
N THR A 195 -6.94 -2.60 2.23
CA THR A 195 -7.01 -2.89 3.67
C THR A 195 -6.01 -2.04 4.45
N ASN A 196 -4.76 -2.00 4.00
CA ASN A 196 -3.69 -1.25 4.67
C ASN A 196 -3.99 0.25 4.71
N LEU A 197 -4.54 0.80 3.62
CA LEU A 197 -4.97 2.21 3.56
C LEU A 197 -6.13 2.51 4.50
N ARG A 198 -7.12 1.61 4.59
CA ARG A 198 -8.23 1.77 5.54
C ARG A 198 -7.75 1.79 6.99
N ILE A 199 -6.83 0.89 7.34
CA ILE A 199 -6.23 0.85 8.68
C ILE A 199 -5.41 2.12 8.92
N TRP A 200 -4.56 2.52 7.97
CA TRP A 200 -3.75 3.74 8.07
C TRP A 200 -4.61 4.98 8.35
N MET A 201 -5.68 5.16 7.56
CA MET A 201 -6.60 6.29 7.72
C MET A 201 -7.34 6.25 9.06
N ALA A 202 -7.66 5.06 9.58
CA ALA A 202 -8.25 4.92 10.91
C ALA A 202 -7.27 5.30 12.02
N LEU A 203 -6.01 4.86 11.92
CA LEU A 203 -4.96 5.18 12.90
C LEU A 203 -4.62 6.68 12.90
N LYS A 204 -4.54 7.31 11.72
CA LYS A 204 -4.27 8.75 11.57
C LYS A 204 -5.49 9.64 11.79
N SER A 205 -6.63 9.07 12.22
CA SER A 205 -7.88 9.82 12.45
C SER A 205 -8.33 10.63 11.22
N GLU A 206 -7.93 10.20 10.01
CA GLU A 206 -8.35 10.78 8.74
C GLU A 206 -9.78 10.33 8.37
N LEU A 207 -10.30 9.33 9.08
CA LEU A 207 -11.71 8.93 9.08
C LEU A 207 -12.42 9.52 10.29
N ASP A 208 -13.66 9.97 10.10
CA ASP A 208 -14.54 10.43 11.18
C ASP A 208 -14.99 9.21 12.03
N GLY A 209 -14.06 8.69 12.84
CA GLY A 209 -14.25 7.51 13.68
C GLY A 209 -14.88 7.84 15.04
N ASN A 210 -15.72 6.94 15.55
CA ASN A 210 -16.33 7.08 16.87
C ASN A 210 -15.32 6.77 17.99
N MET A 211 -14.56 7.79 18.42
CA MET A 211 -13.56 7.70 19.49
C MET A 211 -14.10 7.18 20.82
N ASN A 212 -15.43 7.18 21.02
CA ASN A 212 -16.04 6.66 22.24
C ASN A 212 -15.81 5.16 22.42
N VAL A 213 -15.65 4.39 21.33
CA VAL A 213 -15.36 2.95 21.43
C VAL A 213 -13.93 2.73 21.90
N ILE A 214 -12.97 3.47 21.34
CA ILE A 214 -11.55 3.37 21.74
C ILE A 214 -11.37 3.79 23.19
N ASN A 215 -11.99 4.90 23.60
CA ASN A 215 -11.96 5.35 24.98
C ASN A 215 -12.54 4.34 25.97
N ARG A 216 -13.49 3.47 25.54
CA ARG A 216 -14.01 2.38 26.38
C ARG A 216 -13.04 1.20 26.47
N VAL A 217 -12.34 0.86 25.38
CA VAL A 217 -11.34 -0.23 25.36
C VAL A 217 -10.10 0.13 26.19
N LEU A 218 -9.78 1.41 26.29
CA LEU A 218 -8.63 1.89 27.07
C LEU A 218 -8.91 2.08 28.57
N GLN A 219 -10.16 1.89 29.03
CA GLN A 219 -10.48 2.05 30.45
C GLN A 219 -9.99 0.86 31.28
N PRO A 220 -9.26 1.09 32.39
CA PRO A 220 -8.69 0.03 33.23
C PRO A 220 -9.72 -0.90 33.86
N ASP A 221 -11.01 -0.50 33.90
CA ASP A 221 -12.10 -1.25 34.53
C ASP A 221 -12.97 -2.05 33.55
N SER A 222 -12.65 -2.04 32.25
CA SER A 222 -13.27 -3.00 31.35
C SER A 222 -12.62 -4.36 31.57
N THR A 223 -13.26 -5.22 32.36
CA THR A 223 -13.02 -6.67 32.50
C THR A 223 -13.05 -7.43 31.16
N VAL A 224 -13.24 -6.73 30.05
CA VAL A 224 -12.92 -7.18 28.71
C VAL A 224 -11.41 -7.27 28.60
N ARG A 225 -10.87 -8.45 28.93
CA ARG A 225 -9.52 -8.89 28.53
C ARG A 225 -9.21 -8.33 27.14
N ILE A 226 -8.34 -7.31 27.09
CA ILE A 226 -7.88 -6.62 25.87
C ILE A 226 -7.36 -7.61 24.82
N MET A 227 -6.98 -8.82 25.26
CA MET A 227 -6.63 -9.98 24.46
C MET A 227 -7.66 -10.38 23.40
N THR A 228 -8.97 -10.14 23.58
CA THR A 228 -9.99 -10.61 22.61
C THR A 228 -10.20 -9.65 21.43
N ILE A 229 -9.95 -8.35 21.60
CA ILE A 229 -10.16 -7.37 20.53
C ILE A 229 -9.00 -7.39 19.53
N LEU A 230 -7.78 -7.72 20.00
CA LEU A 230 -6.60 -7.93 19.14
C LEU A 230 -6.80 -9.09 18.14
N PHE A 231 -7.55 -10.13 18.53
CA PHE A 231 -7.83 -11.27 17.66
C PHE A 231 -8.91 -11.00 16.59
N GLY A 232 -9.83 -10.06 16.84
CA GLY A 232 -10.97 -9.84 15.96
C GLY A 232 -10.72 -8.88 14.78
N LEU A 233 -9.81 -7.92 14.93
CA LEU A 233 -9.58 -6.86 13.92
C LEU A 233 -8.27 -7.01 13.14
N PHE A 234 -7.31 -7.79 13.64
CA PHE A 234 -5.99 -7.98 13.03
C PHE A 234 -5.68 -9.46 12.79
N THR A 235 -6.56 -10.20 12.11
CA THR A 235 -6.17 -11.49 11.52
C THR A 235 -5.29 -11.27 10.28
N CYS A 236 -4.18 -10.53 10.44
CA CYS A 236 -3.03 -10.72 9.58
C CYS A 236 -2.26 -11.92 10.08
N PHE A 237 -2.13 -12.94 9.21
CA PHE A 237 -1.42 -14.19 9.47
C PHE A 237 0.03 -13.99 9.98
N TYR A 238 0.62 -12.83 9.70
CA TYR A 238 1.98 -12.48 10.13
C TYR A 238 2.05 -11.79 11.50
N CYS A 239 1.05 -10.98 11.89
CA CYS A 239 0.98 -10.43 13.25
C CYS A 239 0.79 -11.54 14.29
N TYR A 240 0.01 -12.57 13.95
CA TYR A 240 -0.14 -13.75 14.80
C TYR A 240 1.19 -14.47 15.06
N ASN A 241 2.02 -14.67 14.02
CA ASN A 241 3.33 -15.30 14.18
C ASN A 241 4.32 -14.42 14.98
N TYR A 242 4.27 -13.09 14.83
CA TYR A 242 5.12 -12.19 15.61
C TYR A 242 4.71 -12.17 17.09
N MET A 243 3.40 -12.13 17.38
CA MET A 243 2.87 -12.23 18.74
C MET A 243 3.22 -13.57 19.41
N GLN A 244 3.23 -14.68 18.65
CA GLN A 244 3.67 -15.99 19.17
C GLN A 244 5.19 -16.02 19.42
N TYR A 245 6.01 -15.43 18.54
CA TYR A 245 7.47 -15.38 18.72
C TYR A 245 7.90 -14.55 19.93
N SER A 246 7.24 -13.43 20.21
CA SER A 246 7.48 -12.67 21.45
C SER A 246 7.04 -13.45 22.69
N TYR A 247 5.98 -14.26 22.59
CA TYR A 247 5.49 -15.07 23.70
C TYR A 247 6.42 -16.26 24.04
N GLN A 248 7.09 -16.84 23.05
CA GLN A 248 8.02 -17.96 23.24
C GLN A 248 9.40 -17.54 23.77
N GLY A 249 9.77 -16.26 23.63
CA GLY A 249 11.03 -15.70 24.17
C GLY A 249 11.04 -15.55 25.69
N ASP A 250 9.87 -15.42 26.33
CA ASP A 250 9.75 -15.11 27.76
C ASP A 250 9.48 -16.34 28.65
N HIS A 251 9.30 -17.52 28.06
CA HIS A 251 9.06 -18.78 28.80
C HIS A 251 10.14 -19.85 28.57
N MET A 252 11.41 -19.47 28.67
CA MET A 252 12.51 -20.41 28.98
C MET A 252 13.08 -20.15 30.38
N SER A 253 12.19 -20.19 31.39
CA SER A 253 12.59 -20.63 32.73
C SER A 253 11.36 -21.14 33.47
N THR A 254 11.48 -22.36 33.97
CA THR A 254 10.52 -23.13 34.79
C THR A 254 9.43 -23.88 34.02
N GLY A 255 9.56 -25.20 34.06
CA GLY A 255 8.79 -26.15 33.27
C GLY A 255 7.36 -26.37 33.73
N LYS A 256 6.53 -26.75 32.76
CA LYS A 256 5.56 -27.86 32.82
C LYS A 256 5.03 -28.09 31.41
N GLU A 257 5.11 -29.33 30.96
CA GLU A 257 4.50 -29.80 29.71
C GLU A 257 3.02 -29.43 29.64
N ILE A 258 2.58 -28.82 28.54
CA ILE A 258 1.18 -28.92 28.11
C ILE A 258 1.18 -29.30 26.63
N ASN A 259 0.72 -30.52 26.41
CA ASN A 259 0.58 -31.22 25.14
C ASN A 259 -0.69 -30.69 24.45
N ILE A 260 -0.57 -30.12 23.24
CA ILE A 260 -1.74 -29.74 22.44
C ILE A 260 -1.69 -30.53 21.13
N LYS A 261 -2.40 -31.66 21.14
CA LYS A 261 -2.88 -32.34 19.95
C LYS A 261 -4.11 -31.60 19.40
N GLU A 262 -4.28 -31.74 18.09
CA GLU A 262 -5.48 -31.48 17.28
C GLU A 262 -5.69 -30.07 16.72
N THR A 263 -5.01 -29.81 15.59
CA THR A 263 -5.55 -28.98 14.52
C THR A 263 -6.55 -29.79 13.69
N LYS A 264 -7.84 -29.47 13.77
CA LYS A 264 -8.82 -29.82 12.74
C LYS A 264 -9.12 -28.58 11.89
N THR A 265 -8.65 -28.66 10.65
CA THR A 265 -9.06 -27.93 9.46
C THR A 265 -10.56 -27.68 9.36
N PHE A 266 -10.95 -26.47 9.00
CA PHE A 266 -12.16 -26.22 8.24
C PHE A 266 -11.84 -25.31 7.05
N TYR A 267 -12.32 -25.77 5.89
CA TYR A 267 -12.29 -25.16 4.58
C TYR A 267 -13.20 -23.93 4.50
#